data_AF-A0A945QP85-F1
#
_entry.id   AF-A0A945QP85-F1
#
_cell.length_a   1.000
_cell.length_b   1.000
_cell.length_c   1.000
_cell.angle_alpha   90.00
_cell.angle_beta   90.00
_cell.angle_gamma   90.00
#
_symmetry.space_group_name_H-M   'P 1'
#
loop_
_entity.id
_entity.type
_entity.pdbx_description
1 polymer ?
#
loop_
_entity_poly.entity_id
_entity_poly.type
_entity_poly.pdbx_seq_one_letter_code
_entity_poly.pdbx_strand_id
1 'polypeptide(L)'
;MSPADRYAGFQKGLPSVPTKARRWIGEMEKIAKTLGNSGLTPKIFEGAAEMYRLVGTTSLADETPETFGRERTLQQVIELF
;
A
#
# COMPACT_ATOMS: atom_id res chain seq x y z
N MET A 1 -8.91 20.22 -10.00
CA MET A 1 -8.38 18.87 -10.31
C MET A 1 -9.50 18.03 -10.91
N SER A 2 -9.33 17.62 -12.16
CA SER A 2 -10.27 16.78 -12.88
C SER A 2 -10.19 15.31 -12.40
N PRO A 3 -11.19 14.46 -12.69
CA PRO A 3 -11.06 13.01 -12.49
C PRO A 3 -9.84 12.39 -13.20
N ALA A 4 -9.52 12.87 -14.40
CA ALA A 4 -8.35 12.43 -15.15
C ALA A 4 -7.04 12.76 -14.43
N ASP A 5 -6.93 13.96 -13.85
CA ASP A 5 -5.75 14.36 -13.07
C ASP A 5 -5.56 13.46 -11.84
N ARG A 6 -6.66 13.09 -11.16
CA ARG A 6 -6.62 12.17 -10.01
C ARG A 6 -6.15 10.78 -10.43
N TYR A 7 -6.71 10.25 -11.52
CA TYR A 7 -6.32 8.96 -12.04
C TYR A 7 -4.83 8.91 -12.42
N ALA A 8 -4.33 9.93 -13.12
CA ALA A 8 -2.92 10.06 -13.44
C ALA A 8 -2.04 10.13 -12.18
N GLY A 9 -2.51 10.81 -11.13
CA GLY A 9 -1.85 10.83 -9.81
C GLY A 9 -1.76 9.44 -9.19
N PHE A 10 -2.85 8.66 -9.21
CA PHE A 10 -2.85 7.28 -8.72
C PHE A 10 -1.89 6.38 -9.50
N GLN A 11 -1.89 6.47 -10.84
CA GLN A 11 -1.00 5.67 -11.69
C GLN A 11 0.49 5.94 -11.39
N LYS A 12 0.84 7.18 -11.03
CA LYS A 12 2.22 7.55 -10.65
C LYS A 12 2.57 7.17 -9.21
N GLY A 13 1.60 7.20 -8.29
CA GLY A 13 1.85 6.98 -6.86
C GLY A 13 1.87 5.52 -6.44
N LEU A 14 0.96 4.72 -6.99
CA LEU A 14 0.77 3.31 -6.61
C LEU A 14 2.02 2.44 -6.79
N PRO A 15 2.89 2.64 -7.80
CA PRO A 15 4.11 1.86 -7.92
C PRO A 15 5.07 1.97 -6.73
N SER A 16 4.98 3.04 -5.93
CA SER A 16 5.78 3.21 -4.71
C SER A 16 5.20 2.53 -3.46
N VAL A 17 3.99 1.97 -3.54
CA VAL A 17 3.31 1.37 -2.40
C VAL A 17 4.03 0.14 -1.85
N PRO A 18 4.53 -0.80 -2.69
CA PRO A 18 5.22 -1.99 -2.18
C PRO A 18 6.38 -1.68 -1.22
N THR A 19 7.16 -0.63 -1.50
CA THR A 19 8.31 -0.21 -0.67
C THR A 19 7.92 0.20 0.75
N LYS A 20 6.65 0.52 0.98
CA LYS A 20 6.10 0.95 2.28
C LYS A 20 5.21 -0.10 2.93
N ALA A 21 4.85 -1.17 2.20
CA ALA A 21 3.83 -2.13 2.60
C ALA A 21 4.12 -2.73 3.98
N ARG A 22 5.34 -3.20 4.21
CA ARG A 22 5.72 -3.84 5.50
C ARG A 22 5.62 -2.90 6.69
N ARG A 23 5.99 -1.62 6.53
CA ARG A 23 5.82 -0.60 7.57
C ARG A 23 4.33 -0.33 7.84
N TRP A 24 3.55 -0.20 6.76
CA TRP A 24 2.13 0.09 6.85
C TRP A 24 1.32 -1.03 7.49
N ILE A 25 1.70 -2.31 7.38
CA ILE A 25 1.04 -3.41 8.11
C ILE A 25 0.91 -3.07 9.61
N GLY A 26 2.02 -2.71 10.25
CA GLY A 26 2.02 -2.39 11.69
C GLY A 26 1.27 -1.09 12.02
N GLU A 27 1.23 -0.12 11.11
CA GLU A 27 0.40 1.09 11.27
C GLU A 27 -1.08 0.75 11.19
N MET A 28 -1.50 -0.06 10.20
CA MET A 28 -2.88 -0.50 10.02
C MET A 28 -3.36 -1.32 11.22
N GLU A 29 -2.53 -2.24 11.74
CA GLU A 29 -2.85 -3.04 12.93
C GLU A 29 -3.03 -2.18 14.19
N LYS A 30 -2.22 -1.13 14.36
CA LYS A 30 -2.38 -0.18 15.47
C LYS A 30 -3.67 0.63 15.35
N ILE A 31 -4.02 1.08 14.14
CA ILE A 31 -5.27 1.80 13.89
C ILE A 31 -6.46 0.87 14.17
N ALA A 32 -6.44 -0.35 13.62
CA ALA A 32 -7.46 -1.38 13.88
C ALA A 32 -7.66 -1.60 15.38
N LYS A 33 -6.57 -1.82 16.13
CA LYS A 33 -6.63 -1.99 17.59
C LYS A 33 -7.24 -0.78 18.30
N THR A 34 -6.89 0.44 17.87
CA THR A 34 -7.42 1.68 18.45
C THR A 34 -8.92 1.79 18.24
N LEU A 35 -9.39 1.54 17.01
CA LEU A 35 -10.82 1.56 16.67
C LEU A 35 -11.59 0.51 17.47
N GLY A 36 -11.07 -0.73 17.53
CA GLY A 36 -11.67 -1.80 18.31
C GLY A 36 -11.78 -1.46 19.81
N ASN A 37 -10.73 -0.87 20.39
CA ASN A 37 -10.75 -0.42 21.78
C ASN A 37 -11.76 0.71 22.05
N SER A 38 -12.10 1.51 21.04
CA SER A 38 -13.14 2.55 21.13
C SER A 38 -14.55 2.04 20.80
N GLY A 39 -14.75 0.73 20.59
CA GLY A 39 -16.04 0.14 20.23
C GLY A 39 -16.42 0.34 18.75
N LEU A 40 -15.50 0.84 17.92
CA LEU A 40 -15.68 0.96 16.47
C LEU A 40 -15.18 -0.29 15.75
N THR A 41 -15.63 -0.48 14.51
CA THR A 41 -15.19 -1.64 13.71
C THR A 41 -13.70 -1.52 13.32
N PRO A 42 -12.87 -2.54 13.60
CA PRO A 42 -11.47 -2.57 13.17
C PRO A 42 -11.29 -3.07 11.72
N LYS A 43 -12.34 -3.67 11.14
CA LYS A 43 -12.26 -4.54 9.97
C LYS A 43 -11.68 -3.89 8.71
N ILE A 44 -11.90 -2.59 8.52
CA ILE A 44 -11.35 -1.86 7.36
C ILE A 44 -9.82 -1.88 7.41
N PHE A 45 -9.24 -1.66 8.59
CA PHE A 45 -7.79 -1.58 8.76
C PHE A 45 -7.16 -2.96 8.92
N GLU A 46 -7.89 -3.94 9.47
CA GLU A 46 -7.47 -5.36 9.42
C GLU A 46 -7.36 -5.85 7.97
N GLY A 47 -8.40 -5.61 7.16
CA GLY A 47 -8.36 -5.95 5.74
C GLY A 47 -7.26 -5.20 4.98
N ALA A 48 -7.03 -3.92 5.28
CA ALA A 48 -5.91 -3.19 4.70
C ALA A 48 -4.54 -3.81 5.09
N ALA A 49 -4.37 -4.25 6.34
CA ALA A 49 -3.16 -4.95 6.79
C ALA A 49 -2.96 -6.27 6.04
N GLU A 50 -4.03 -7.02 5.78
CA GLU A 50 -3.98 -8.26 4.99
C GLU A 50 -3.58 -8.01 3.53
N MET A 51 -4.14 -6.97 2.90
CA MET A 51 -3.73 -6.59 1.54
C MET A 51 -2.25 -6.19 1.49
N TYR A 52 -1.76 -5.42 2.48
CA TYR A 52 -0.34 -5.06 2.53
C TYR A 52 0.58 -6.23 2.89
N ARG A 53 0.09 -7.26 3.60
CA ARG A 53 0.83 -8.52 3.76
C ARG A 53 1.09 -9.19 2.42
N LEU A 54 0.07 -9.30 1.57
CA LEU A 54 0.22 -9.82 0.20
C LEU A 54 1.21 -8.96 -0.60
N VAL A 55 1.06 -7.64 -0.60
CA VAL A 55 1.99 -6.76 -1.32
C VAL A 55 3.43 -6.89 -0.80
N GLY A 56 3.60 -7.08 0.51
CA GLY A 56 4.87 -7.24 1.19
C GLY A 56 5.65 -8.53 0.87
N THR A 57 5.03 -9.50 0.18
CA THR A 57 5.72 -10.73 -0.29
C THR A 57 6.43 -10.53 -1.62
N THR A 58 6.18 -9.44 -2.33
CA THR A 58 6.87 -9.14 -3.60
C THR A 58 8.29 -8.64 -3.34
N SER A 59 9.20 -8.88 -4.28
CA SER A 59 10.57 -8.33 -4.23
C SER A 59 10.60 -6.79 -4.26
N LEU A 60 9.53 -6.16 -4.75
CA LEU A 60 9.39 -4.70 -4.72
C LEU A 60 9.31 -4.14 -3.29
N ALA A 61 8.90 -4.95 -2.32
CA ALA A 61 8.88 -4.55 -0.92
C ALA A 61 10.28 -4.46 -0.28
N ASP A 62 11.31 -4.95 -0.96
CA ASP A 62 12.73 -4.85 -0.56
C ASP A 62 13.42 -3.59 -1.12
N GLU A 63 12.75 -2.82 -1.98
CA GLU A 63 13.33 -1.61 -2.57
C GLU A 63 13.46 -0.47 -1.55
N THR A 64 14.51 0.32 -1.70
CA THR A 64 14.78 1.55 -0.96
C THR A 64 14.49 2.77 -1.84
N PRO A 65 14.48 4.01 -1.30
CA PRO A 65 14.34 5.21 -2.13
C PRO A 65 15.38 5.32 -3.26
N GLU A 66 16.56 4.72 -3.08
CA GLU A 66 17.67 4.71 -4.03
C GLU A 66 17.53 3.61 -5.09
N THR A 67 16.93 2.46 -4.75
CA THR A 67 16.73 1.34 -5.68
C THR A 67 15.34 1.30 -6.31
N PHE A 68 14.45 2.20 -5.88
CA PHE A 68 13.09 2.32 -6.42
C PHE A 68 13.09 2.63 -7.92
N GLY A 69 12.54 1.72 -8.72
CA GLY A 69 12.37 1.87 -10.15
C GLY A 69 11.35 2.96 -10.50
N ARG A 70 11.80 4.21 -10.62
CA ARG A 70 10.92 5.39 -10.86
C ARG A 70 10.13 5.33 -12.17
N GLU A 71 10.63 4.59 -13.15
CA GLU A 71 9.96 4.38 -14.44
C GLU A 71 8.93 3.24 -14.42
N ARG A 72 8.79 2.52 -13.29
CA ARG A 72 7.87 1.40 -13.16
C ARG A 72 6.42 1.89 -13.26
N THR A 73 5.68 1.26 -14.16
CA THR A 73 4.25 1.55 -14.36
C THR A 73 3.39 0.79 -13.36
N LEU A 74 2.16 1.27 -13.15
CA LEU A 74 1.15 0.55 -12.36
C LEU A 74 0.87 -0.85 -12.95
N GLN A 75 0.82 -0.98 -14.28
CA GLN A 75 0.55 -2.26 -14.95
C GLN A 75 1.59 -3.32 -14.58
N GLN A 76 2.88 -2.97 -14.62
CA GLN A 76 3.97 -3.87 -14.24
C GLN A 76 3.91 -4.31 -12.77
N VAL A 77 3.32 -3.50 -11.88
CA VAL A 77 3.15 -3.86 -10.47
C VAL A 77 1.98 -4.84 -10.30
N ILE A 78 0.90 -4.64 -11.05
CA ILE A 78 -0.27 -5.53 -11.03
C ILE A 78 0.11 -6.93 -11.52
N GLU A 79 0.96 -7.02 -12.54
CA GLU A 79 1.45 -8.28 -13.13
C GLU A 79 2.30 -9.16 -12.18
N LEU A 80 2.60 -8.68 -10.96
CA LEU A 80 3.31 -9.45 -9.93
C LEU A 80 2.39 -10.31 -9.05
N PHE A 81 1.07 -10.18 -9.20
CA PHE A 81 0.05 -10.89 -8.42
C PHE A 81 -0.81 -11.77 -9.34
#